data_AF-A0A9N8CQJ1-F1
#
_entry.id   AF-A0A9N8CQJ1-F1
#
_cell.length_a   1.000
_cell.length_b   1.000
_cell.length_c   1.000
_cell.angle_alpha   90.00
_cell.angle_beta   90.00
_cell.angle_gamma   90.00
#
_symmetry.space_group_name_H-M   'P 1'
#
loop_
_entity.id
_entity.type
_entity.pdbx_description
1 polymer ?
#
loop_
_entity_poly.entity_id
_entity_poly.type
_entity_poly.pdbx_seq_one_letter_code
_entity_poly.pdbx_strand_id
1 'polypeptide(L)' 'MSLQDEVRAYEIYAEMCQIVGDAVFGMVAAGHETKKVAIADVLRTEILRKDKWDERQIQMMELAVKLLEE' A
#
# COMPACT_ATOMS: atom_id res chain seq x y z
N MET A 1 18.47 4.12 18.63
CA MET A 1 17.34 3.26 18.23
C MET A 1 17.60 1.88 18.78
N SER A 2 16.60 1.23 19.36
CA SER A 2 16.76 -0.15 19.84
C SER A 2 16.57 -1.14 18.68
N LEU A 3 17.15 -2.34 18.77
CA LEU A 3 16.92 -3.42 17.79
C LEU A 3 15.42 -3.75 17.63
N GLN A 4 14.63 -3.56 18.69
CA GLN A 4 13.19 -3.77 18.68
C GLN A 4 12.45 -2.74 17.80
N ASP A 5 12.95 -1.49 17.76
CA ASP A 5 12.38 -0.43 16.92
C ASP A 5 12.68 -0.68 15.43
N GLU A 6 13.88 -1.19 15.12
CA GLU A 6 14.29 -1.50 13.74
C GLU A 6 13.51 -2.68 13.16
N VAL A 7 13.30 -3.74 13.94
CA VAL A 7 12.48 -4.90 13.51
C VAL A 7 11.05 -4.45 13.23
N ARG A 8 10.45 -3.64 14.11
CA ARG A 8 9.10 -3.12 13.92
C ARG A 8 8.99 -2.23 12.68
N ALA A 9 9.97 -1.37 12.43
CA ALA A 9 10.00 -0.53 11.24
C ALA A 9 10.09 -1.38 9.96
N TYR A 10 10.88 -2.45 9.98
CA TYR A 10 10.99 -3.38 8.85
C TYR A 10 9.68 -4.14 8.60
N GLU A 11 9.01 -4.65 9.64
CA GLU A 11 7.72 -5.32 9.52
C GLU A 11 6.66 -4.40 8.90
N ILE A 12 6.62 -3.15 9.35
CA ILE A 12 5.74 -2.11 8.79
C ILE A 12 6.04 -1.85 7.32
N TYR A 13 7.32 -1.70 6.97
CA TYR A 13 7.72 -1.48 5.58
C TYR A 13 7.37 -2.68 4.68
N ALA A 14 7.64 -3.90 5.15
CA ALA A 14 7.34 -5.12 4.41
C ALA A 14 5.84 -5.25 4.12
N GLU A 15 4.99 -4.94 5.09
CA GLU A 15 3.54 -4.99 4.93
C GLU A 15 3.01 -3.93 3.98
N MET A 16 3.54 -2.70 4.05
CA MET A 16 3.23 -1.66 3.08
C MET A 16 3.61 -2.10 1.66
N CYS A 17 4.81 -2.67 1.48
CA CYS A 17 5.24 -3.19 0.19
C CYS A 17 4.37 -4.34 -0.30
N GLN A 18 3.89 -5.21 0.60
CA GLN A 18 2.99 -6.30 0.25
C GLN A 18 1.66 -5.76 -0.30
N ILE A 19 1.02 -4.80 0.40
CA ILE A 19 -0.26 -4.22 -0.04
C ILE A 19 -0.13 -3.56 -1.42
N VAL A 20 0.94 -2.78 -1.63
CA VAL A 20 1.21 -2.14 -2.92
C VAL A 20 1.49 -3.19 -4.00
N GLY A 21 2.25 -4.24 -3.67
CA GLY A 21 2.55 -5.35 -4.58
C GLY A 21 1.29 -6.11 -5.02
N ASP A 22 0.39 -6.42 -4.08
CA ASP A 22 -0.88 -7.09 -4.36
C ASP A 22 -1.76 -6.24 -5.28
N ALA A 23 -1.81 -4.92 -5.07
CA ALA A 23 -2.52 -4.01 -5.95
C ALA A 23 -1.94 -4.01 -7.37
N VAL A 24 -0.61 -3.95 -7.50
CA VAL A 24 0.10 -4.00 -8.79
C VAL A 24 -0.15 -5.33 -9.52
N PHE A 25 -0.06 -6.46 -8.82
CA PHE A 25 -0.35 -7.76 -9.41
C PHE A 25 -1.80 -7.87 -9.87
N GLY A 26 -2.75 -7.37 -9.08
CA GLY A 26 -4.16 -7.28 -9.47
C GLY A 26 -4.36 -6.45 -10.74
N MET A 27 -3.69 -5.31 -10.84
CA MET A 27 -3.73 -4.46 -12.05
C MET A 27 -3.17 -5.17 -13.28
N VAL A 28 -2.00 -5.82 -13.16
CA VAL A 28 -1.38 -6.55 -14.27
C VAL A 28 -2.26 -7.72 -14.73
N ALA A 29 -2.83 -8.47 -13.79
CA ALA A 29 -3.74 -9.58 -14.11
C ALA A 29 -4.99 -9.13 -14.86
N ALA A 30 -5.45 -7.89 -14.60
CA ALA A 30 -6.57 -7.27 -15.30
C ALA A 30 -6.18 -6.54 -16.61
N GLY A 31 -4.89 -6.55 -16.99
CA GLY A 31 -4.38 -5.89 -18.19
C GLY A 31 -4.26 -4.37 -18.09
N HIS A 32 -4.21 -3.82 -16.89
CA HIS A 32 -4.05 -2.39 -16.65
C HIS A 32 -2.57 -1.96 -16.60
N GLU A 33 -2.29 -0.74 -17.06
CA GLU A 33 -0.96 -0.14 -16.90
C GLU A 33 -0.68 0.23 -15.45
N THR A 34 0.54 -0.04 -14.99
CA THR A 34 1.00 0.20 -13.60
C THR A 34 1.82 1.48 -13.48
N LYS A 35 1.27 2.61 -13.95
CA LYS A 35 1.87 3.95 -13.74
C LYS A 35 1.63 4.41 -12.30
N LYS A 36 2.52 5.25 -11.75
CA LYS A 36 2.41 5.79 -10.37
C LYS A 36 0.97 6.26 -10.03
N VAL A 37 0.39 7.09 -10.92
CA VAL A 37 -0.97 7.63 -10.76
C VAL A 37 -2.03 6.53 -10.71
N ALA A 38 -1.93 5.52 -11.59
CA ALA A 38 -2.91 4.44 -11.64
C ALA A 38 -2.84 3.55 -10.39
N ILE A 39 -1.65 3.33 -9.83
CA ILE A 39 -1.49 2.61 -8.56
C ILE A 39 -2.10 3.42 -7.42
N ALA A 40 -1.82 4.73 -7.36
CA ALA A 40 -2.42 5.61 -6.35
C ALA A 40 -3.95 5.62 -6.42
N ASP A 41 -4.54 5.64 -7.62
CA ASP A 41 -5.99 5.60 -7.80
C ASP A 41 -6.63 4.29 -7.31
N VAL A 42 -5.96 3.16 -7.55
CA VAL A 42 -6.39 1.85 -7.03
C VAL A 42 -6.32 1.83 -5.51
N LEU A 43 -5.21 2.29 -4.91
CA LEU A 43 -5.07 2.33 -3.45
C LEU A 43 -6.12 3.24 -2.80
N ARG A 44 -6.40 4.42 -3.36
CA ARG A 44 -7.49 5.30 -2.90
C ARG A 44 -8.84 4.62 -2.97
N THR A 45 -9.10 3.86 -4.04
CA THR A 45 -10.34 3.09 -4.20
C THR A 45 -10.45 1.98 -3.15
N GLU A 46 -9.35 1.27 -2.86
CA GLU A 46 -9.31 0.24 -1.82
C GLU A 46 -9.52 0.83 -0.41
N ILE A 47 -8.95 1.99 -0.09
CA ILE A 47 -9.16 2.69 1.19
C ILE A 47 -10.65 2.98 1.45
N LEU A 48 -11.42 3.29 0.41
CA LEU A 48 -12.85 3.57 0.54
C LEU A 48 -13.69 2.32 0.90
N ARG A 49 -13.12 1.11 0.79
CA ARG A 49 -13.76 -0.16 1.18
C ARG A 49 -13.58 -0.40 2.68
N LYS A 50 -14.33 0.36 3.48
CA LYS A 50 -14.23 0.44 4.96
C LYS A 50 -14.44 -0.88 5.71
N ASP A 51 -14.96 -1.90 5.03
CA ASP A 51 -15.24 -3.24 5.58
C ASP A 51 -14.13 -4.26 5.26
N LYS A 52 -13.16 -3.90 4.39
CA LYS A 52 -12.12 -4.81 3.91
C LYS A 52 -10.81 -4.71 4.70
N TRP A 53 -10.51 -3.53 5.24
CA TRP A 53 -9.19 -3.21 5.77
C TRP A 53 -9.25 -2.75 7.22
N ASP A 54 -8.26 -3.15 8.02
CA ASP A 54 -8.08 -2.58 9.35
C ASP A 54 -7.45 -1.18 9.30
N GLU A 55 -7.49 -0.48 10.44
CA GLU A 55 -6.99 0.90 10.55
C GLU A 55 -5.50 1.02 10.19
N ARG A 56 -4.70 -0.01 10.48
CA ARG A 56 -3.27 -0.01 10.19
C ARG A 56 -3.04 -0.19 8.68
N GLN A 57 -3.75 -1.08 8.04
CA GLN A 57 -3.69 -1.29 6.58
C GLN A 57 -4.13 -0.03 5.83
N ILE A 58 -5.17 0.66 6.32
CA ILE A 58 -5.60 1.96 5.78
C ILE A 58 -4.46 2.98 5.86
N GLN A 59 -3.82 3.14 7.02
CA GLN A 59 -2.69 4.05 7.19
C GLN A 59 -1.50 3.72 6.27
N MET A 60 -1.22 2.43 6.03
CA MET A 60 -0.16 2.02 5.10
C MET A 60 -0.51 2.37 3.65
N MET A 61 -1.75 2.19 3.24
CA MET A 61 -2.20 2.60 1.91
C MET A 61 -2.15 4.12 1.73
N GLU A 62 -2.55 4.90 2.73
CA GLU A 62 -2.46 6.37 2.71
C GLU A 62 -1.02 6.85 2.57
N LEU A 63 -0.07 6.22 3.28
CA LEU A 63 1.35 6.52 3.16
C LEU A 63 1.89 6.16 1.77
N ALA A 64 1.51 5.00 1.22
CA ALA A 64 1.90 4.59 -0.12
C ALA A 64 1.36 5.55 -1.20
N VAL A 65 0.11 5.99 -1.06
CA VAL A 65 -0.50 7.02 -1.92
C VAL A 65 0.33 8.30 -1.90
N LYS A 66 0.69 8.78 -0.70
CA LYS A 66 1.54 9.97 -0.56
C LYS A 66 2.90 9.81 -1.26
N LEU A 67 3.56 8.68 -1.09
CA LEU A 67 4.87 8.41 -1.72
C LEU A 67 4.81 8.28 -3.25
N LEU A 68 3.69 7.79 -3.78
CA LEU A 68 3.48 7.68 -5.24
C LEU A 68 3.19 9.04 -5.89
N GLU A 69 2.74 10.02 -5.12
CA GLU A 69 2.39 11.37 -5.57
C GLU A 69 3.52 12.39 -5.42
N GLU A 70 4.63 12.01 -4.78
CA GLU A 70 5.92 12.74 -4.81
C GLU A 70 6.63 12.58 -6.18
#